data_AF-A0A0W1I9T5-F1
#
_entry.id   AF-A0A0W1I9T5-F1
#
_cell.length_a   1.000
_cell.length_b   1.000
_cell.length_c   1.000
_cell.angle_alpha   90.00
_cell.angle_beta   90.00
_cell.angle_gamma   90.00
#
_symmetry.space_group_name_H-M   'P 1'
#
loop_
_entity.id
_entity.type
_entity.pdbx_description
1 polymer ?
#
loop_
_entity_poly.entity_id
_entity_poly.type
_entity_poly.pdbx_seq_one_letter_code
_entity_poly.pdbx_strand_id
1 'polypeptide(L)'
;MDYDREEMRRRREYEEALAAQKKLEEKLASLKRAARTAKGRLLSSTTKSETWHRMSLAWLDREAGYNGEMASARVYLRGLPFQDYVQALAPFAEGMPGASNLAIEVAAVAANLSDWTVKGDTFLLERARRDYASENASFAAWQREHPEHETWRKKPPTRGQGFLITRITAAQDVEPPVRMNRGEAHDWIARHGGNPRLADEVLPSATSLNPTDQNDDDAGAPVLGEETV
;
A
#
# COMPACT_ATOMS: atom_id res chain seq x y z
N MET A 1 -29.89 29.84 -59.91
CA MET A 1 -29.95 28.38 -59.74
C MET A 1 -31.01 28.12 -58.68
N ASP A 2 -32.28 28.11 -59.10
CA ASP A 2 -33.39 27.77 -58.21
C ASP A 2 -33.41 26.25 -58.07
N TYR A 3 -33.10 25.76 -56.88
CA TYR A 3 -33.13 24.34 -56.59
C TYR A 3 -34.58 23.86 -56.53
N ASP A 4 -34.85 22.69 -57.13
CA ASP A 4 -36.16 22.05 -57.07
C ASP A 4 -36.55 21.75 -55.61
N ARG A 5 -37.85 21.81 -55.29
CA ARG A 5 -38.37 21.61 -53.92
C ARG A 5 -37.94 20.26 -53.34
N GLU A 6 -37.81 19.24 -54.18
CA GLU A 6 -37.34 17.92 -53.76
C GLU A 6 -35.85 17.91 -53.40
N GLU A 7 -35.02 18.66 -54.12
CA GLU A 7 -33.59 18.78 -53.82
C GLU A 7 -33.37 19.52 -52.49
N MET A 8 -34.15 20.58 -52.24
CA MET A 8 -34.14 21.29 -50.96
C MET A 8 -34.59 20.40 -49.79
N ARG A 9 -35.54 19.49 -50.00
CA ARG A 9 -35.96 18.53 -48.97
C ARG A 9 -34.85 17.53 -48.65
N ARG A 10 -34.24 16.92 -49.67
CA ARG A 10 -33.14 15.94 -49.50
C ARG A 10 -31.91 16.56 -48.84
N ARG A 11 -31.61 17.84 -49.13
CA ARG A 11 -30.52 18.56 -48.46
C ARG A 11 -30.79 18.78 -46.98
N ARG A 12 -32.02 19.15 -46.60
CA ARG A 12 -32.41 19.27 -45.18
C ARG A 12 -32.32 17.94 -44.45
N GLU A 13 -32.82 16.86 -45.04
CA GLU A 13 -32.72 15.51 -44.49
C GLU A 13 -31.25 15.08 -44.28
N TYR A 14 -30.37 15.41 -45.24
CA TYR A 14 -28.94 15.14 -45.14
C TYR A 14 -28.24 15.98 -44.05
N GLU A 15 -28.57 17.27 -43.96
CA GLU A 15 -28.05 18.16 -42.91
C GLU A 15 -28.52 17.73 -41.51
N GLU A 16 -29.78 17.32 -41.37
CA GLU A 16 -30.33 16.76 -40.13
C GLU A 16 -29.63 15.45 -39.75
N ALA A 17 -29.38 14.56 -40.70
CA ALA A 17 -28.65 13.31 -40.47
C ALA A 17 -27.19 13.57 -40.03
N LEU A 18 -26.49 14.52 -40.66
CA LEU A 18 -25.15 14.94 -40.25
C LEU A 18 -25.12 15.55 -38.86
N ALA A 19 -26.11 16.40 -38.53
CA ALA A 19 -26.24 16.98 -37.20
C ALA A 19 -26.50 15.90 -36.14
N ALA A 20 -27.33 14.91 -36.45
CA ALA A 20 -27.58 13.77 -35.57
C ALA A 20 -26.31 12.92 -35.35
N GLN A 21 -25.54 12.64 -36.41
CA GLN A 21 -24.28 11.94 -36.31
C GLN A 21 -23.28 12.67 -35.41
N LYS A 22 -23.08 13.98 -35.63
CA LYS A 22 -22.18 14.80 -34.82
C LYS A 22 -22.57 14.80 -33.33
N LYS A 23 -23.87 14.87 -33.04
CA LYS A 23 -24.40 14.81 -31.68
C LYS A 23 -24.13 13.45 -31.01
N LEU A 24 -24.17 12.35 -31.76
CA LEU A 24 -23.82 11.02 -31.25
C LEU A 24 -22.31 10.89 -30.99
N GLU A 25 -21.47 11.45 -31.86
CA GLU A 25 -20.01 11.47 -31.67
C GLU A 25 -19.61 12.29 -30.43
N GLU A 26 -20.24 13.45 -30.20
CA GLU A 26 -20.04 14.26 -29.00
C GLU A 26 -20.44 13.51 -27.72
N LYS A 27 -21.59 12.82 -27.74
CA LYS A 27 -22.01 11.95 -26.63
C LYS A 27 -21.02 10.83 -26.39
N LEU A 28 -20.54 10.17 -27.45
CA LEU A 28 -19.55 9.11 -27.35
C LEU A 28 -18.22 9.62 -26.78
N ALA A 29 -17.77 10.81 -27.21
CA ALA A 29 -16.58 11.47 -26.67
C ALA A 29 -16.75 11.84 -25.19
N SER A 30 -17.93 12.31 -24.79
CA SER A 30 -18.28 12.59 -23.40
C SER A 30 -18.25 11.32 -22.55
N LEU A 31 -18.88 10.24 -23.00
CA LEU A 31 -18.86 8.94 -22.33
C LEU A 31 -17.43 8.39 -22.21
N LYS A 32 -16.60 8.50 -23.26
CA LYS A 32 -15.18 8.13 -23.20
C LYS A 32 -14.37 8.99 -22.22
N ARG A 33 -14.70 10.27 -22.06
CA ARG A 33 -14.07 11.12 -21.03
C ARG A 33 -14.51 10.67 -19.63
N ALA A 34 -15.81 10.49 -19.42
CA ALA A 34 -16.36 10.01 -18.16
C ALA A 34 -15.77 8.65 -17.75
N ALA A 35 -15.65 7.70 -18.69
CA ALA A 35 -15.02 6.41 -18.47
C ALA A 35 -13.53 6.53 -18.11
N ARG A 36 -12.78 7.42 -18.80
CA ARG A 36 -11.38 7.70 -18.45
C ARG A 36 -11.25 8.34 -17.07
N THR A 37 -12.12 9.27 -16.73
CA THR A 37 -12.13 9.92 -15.40
C THR A 37 -12.52 8.93 -14.31
N ALA A 38 -13.52 8.07 -14.54
CA ALA A 38 -13.90 7.00 -13.61
C ALA A 38 -12.78 5.98 -13.43
N LYS A 39 -12.14 5.53 -14.53
CA LYS A 39 -10.95 4.68 -14.49
C LYS A 39 -9.80 5.36 -13.75
N GLY A 40 -9.56 6.65 -13.98
CA GLY A 40 -8.55 7.44 -13.28
C GLY A 40 -8.83 7.57 -11.78
N ARG A 41 -10.10 7.75 -11.38
CA ARG A 41 -10.51 7.74 -9.97
C ARG A 41 -10.28 6.37 -9.35
N LEU A 42 -10.74 5.29 -9.98
CA LEU A 42 -10.50 3.91 -9.52
C LEU A 42 -9.00 3.60 -9.41
N LEU A 43 -8.20 4.04 -10.39
CA LEU A 43 -6.73 3.93 -10.40
C LEU A 43 -6.02 4.77 -9.33
N SER A 44 -6.61 5.89 -8.92
CA SER A 44 -6.01 6.84 -7.98
C SER A 44 -6.49 6.68 -6.54
N SER A 45 -7.71 6.18 -6.30
CA SER A 45 -8.33 6.08 -4.97
C SER A 45 -8.17 4.71 -4.33
N THR A 46 -8.21 3.64 -5.14
CA THR A 46 -8.28 2.26 -4.63
C THR A 46 -7.09 1.41 -5.05
N THR A 47 -6.42 1.72 -6.17
CA THR A 47 -5.58 0.72 -6.83
C THR A 47 -4.13 1.11 -7.12
N LYS A 48 -3.51 2.15 -6.53
CA LYS A 48 -2.04 2.25 -6.65
C LYS A 48 -1.31 1.14 -5.87
N SER A 49 -1.86 0.68 -4.76
CA SER A 49 -1.39 -0.54 -4.06
C SER A 49 -1.88 -1.81 -4.78
N GLU A 50 -3.19 -1.95 -5.05
CA GLU A 50 -3.74 -3.15 -5.70
C GLU A 50 -3.29 -3.36 -7.15
N THR A 51 -2.99 -2.31 -7.94
CA THR A 51 -2.48 -2.46 -9.32
C THR A 51 -1.02 -2.86 -9.31
N TRP A 52 -0.23 -2.38 -8.33
CA TRP A 52 1.14 -2.88 -8.15
C TRP A 52 1.12 -4.36 -7.78
N HIS A 53 0.25 -4.76 -6.84
CA HIS A 53 0.05 -6.17 -6.49
C HIS A 53 -0.52 -6.99 -7.66
N ARG A 54 -1.50 -6.51 -8.43
CA ARG A 54 -2.03 -7.20 -9.64
C ARG A 54 -1.00 -7.32 -10.77
N MET A 55 -0.09 -6.37 -10.92
CA MET A 55 0.97 -6.41 -11.94
C MET A 55 2.19 -7.22 -11.48
N SER A 56 2.36 -7.46 -10.18
CA SER A 56 3.41 -8.32 -9.62
C SER A 56 3.03 -9.80 -9.53
N LEU A 57 1.76 -10.16 -9.72
CA LEU A 57 1.32 -11.57 -9.76
C LEU A 57 1.67 -12.20 -11.12
N ALA A 58 2.44 -13.29 -11.07
CA ALA A 58 2.73 -14.08 -12.26
C ALA A 58 1.43 -14.66 -12.84
N TRP A 59 1.45 -15.08 -14.11
CA TRP A 59 0.29 -15.75 -14.72
C TRP A 59 -0.17 -16.96 -13.88
N LEU A 60 0.76 -17.76 -13.36
CA LEU A 60 0.49 -18.92 -12.49
C LEU A 60 -0.20 -18.54 -11.17
N ASP A 61 0.11 -17.38 -10.59
CA ASP A 61 -0.56 -16.91 -9.36
C ASP A 61 -2.04 -16.63 -9.61
N ARG A 62 -2.36 -16.05 -10.76
CA ARG A 62 -3.75 -15.76 -11.15
C ARG A 62 -4.52 -17.02 -11.47
N GLU A 63 -3.88 -17.99 -12.14
CA GLU A 63 -4.48 -19.29 -12.42
C GLU A 63 -4.79 -20.07 -11.14
N ALA A 64 -3.92 -19.98 -10.13
CA ALA A 64 -4.15 -20.60 -8.82
C ALA A 64 -5.22 -19.89 -7.97
N GLY A 65 -5.66 -18.68 -8.36
CA GLY A 65 -6.75 -17.96 -7.70
C GLY A 65 -6.33 -16.77 -6.84
N TYR A 66 -5.05 -16.38 -6.82
CA TYR A 66 -4.65 -15.15 -6.14
C TYR A 66 -5.25 -13.91 -6.81
N ASN A 67 -5.85 -13.05 -5.99
CA ASN A 67 -6.36 -11.74 -6.39
C ASN A 67 -5.62 -10.61 -5.66
N GLY A 68 -5.95 -9.35 -5.97
CA GLY A 68 -5.29 -8.19 -5.37
C GLY A 68 -5.57 -8.03 -3.87
N GLU A 69 -6.72 -8.49 -3.39
CA GLU A 69 -7.16 -8.39 -1.99
C GLU A 69 -6.35 -9.32 -1.08
N MET A 70 -5.85 -10.43 -1.62
CA MET A 70 -5.01 -11.41 -0.92
C MET A 70 -3.55 -10.99 -0.75
N ALA A 71 -3.15 -9.84 -1.29
CA ALA A 71 -1.74 -9.46 -1.39
C ALA A 71 -1.07 -9.31 -0.01
N SER A 72 -1.69 -8.57 0.91
CA SER A 72 -1.15 -8.35 2.26
C SER A 72 -1.09 -9.67 3.05
N ALA A 73 -2.15 -10.48 3.00
CA ALA A 73 -2.17 -11.80 3.62
C ALA A 73 -1.06 -12.72 3.08
N ARG A 74 -0.81 -12.69 1.77
CA ARG A 74 0.30 -13.44 1.15
C ARG A 74 1.66 -12.94 1.61
N VAL A 75 1.84 -11.62 1.76
CA VAL A 75 3.09 -11.05 2.28
C VAL A 75 3.38 -11.56 3.68
N TYR A 76 2.37 -11.61 4.56
CA TYR A 76 2.52 -12.20 5.89
C TYR A 76 2.97 -13.66 5.80
N LEU A 77 2.21 -14.51 5.10
CA LEU A 77 2.51 -15.93 4.97
C LEU A 77 3.93 -16.17 4.45
N ARG A 78 4.36 -15.41 3.43
CA ARG A 78 5.70 -15.51 2.83
C ARG A 78 6.81 -14.84 3.65
N GLY A 79 6.46 -14.03 4.64
CA GLY A 79 7.39 -13.43 5.59
C GLY A 79 7.69 -14.30 6.80
N LEU A 80 6.94 -15.39 7.01
CA LEU A 80 7.15 -16.33 8.10
C LEU A 80 8.49 -17.10 7.96
N PRO A 81 9.11 -17.50 9.08
CA PRO A 81 10.14 -18.52 9.08
C PRO A 81 9.66 -19.79 8.37
N PHE A 82 10.58 -20.51 7.73
CA PHE A 82 10.23 -21.67 6.90
C PHE A 82 9.38 -22.72 7.65
N GLN A 83 9.69 -22.98 8.92
CA GLN A 83 8.94 -23.94 9.75
C GLN A 83 7.50 -23.48 9.97
N ASP A 84 7.29 -22.22 10.35
CA ASP A 84 5.97 -21.64 10.60
C ASP A 84 5.14 -21.56 9.32
N TYR A 85 5.78 -21.27 8.18
CA TYR A 85 5.16 -21.32 6.87
C TYR A 85 4.64 -22.73 6.55
N VAL A 86 5.45 -23.78 6.78
CA VAL A 86 5.02 -25.17 6.55
C VAL A 86 3.88 -25.54 7.50
N GLN A 87 3.98 -25.18 8.78
CA GLN A 87 2.92 -25.45 9.75
C GLN A 87 1.61 -24.75 9.39
N ALA A 88 1.66 -23.51 8.91
CA ALA A 88 0.48 -22.77 8.47
C ALA A 88 -0.22 -23.41 7.26
N LEU A 89 0.53 -24.14 6.41
CA LEU A 89 -0.01 -24.80 5.22
C LEU A 89 -0.38 -26.27 5.43
N ALA A 90 0.19 -26.95 6.42
CA ALA A 90 0.01 -28.39 6.63
C ALA A 90 -1.46 -28.84 6.71
N PRO A 91 -2.37 -28.16 7.45
CA PRO A 91 -3.79 -28.56 7.51
C PRO A 91 -4.50 -28.50 6.15
N PHE A 92 -4.09 -27.57 5.29
CA PHE A 92 -4.65 -27.42 3.95
C PHE A 92 -4.08 -28.44 2.97
N ALA A 93 -2.78 -28.79 3.11
CA ALA A 93 -2.15 -29.82 2.31
C ALA A 93 -2.75 -31.21 2.56
N GLU A 94 -3.07 -31.54 3.81
CA GLU A 94 -3.74 -32.79 4.18
C GLU A 94 -5.13 -32.93 3.54
N GLY A 95 -5.88 -31.82 3.46
CA GLY A 95 -7.19 -31.77 2.83
C GLY A 95 -7.17 -31.71 1.30
N MET A 96 -6.00 -31.52 0.68
CA MET A 96 -5.84 -31.29 -0.76
C MET A 96 -4.70 -32.14 -1.36
N PRO A 97 -4.79 -33.49 -1.30
CA PRO A 97 -3.73 -34.36 -1.82
C PRO A 97 -3.55 -34.16 -3.34
N GLY A 98 -2.30 -33.97 -3.77
CA GLY A 98 -1.94 -33.76 -5.17
C GLY A 98 -2.16 -32.33 -5.70
N ALA A 99 -2.66 -31.41 -4.87
CA ALA A 99 -2.70 -29.99 -5.22
C ALA A 99 -1.29 -29.40 -5.30
N SER A 100 -1.13 -28.36 -6.13
CA SER A 100 0.13 -27.61 -6.17
C SER A 100 0.31 -26.80 -4.89
N ASN A 101 1.56 -26.55 -4.49
CA ASN A 101 1.87 -25.69 -3.35
C ASN A 101 1.17 -24.32 -3.44
N LEU A 102 1.03 -23.79 -4.65
CA LEU A 102 0.38 -22.52 -4.89
C LEU A 102 -1.13 -22.56 -4.65
N ALA A 103 -1.80 -23.65 -5.04
CA ALA A 103 -3.22 -23.84 -4.76
C ALA A 103 -3.49 -24.02 -3.25
N ILE A 104 -2.60 -24.73 -2.55
CA ILE A 104 -2.65 -24.89 -1.09
C ILE A 104 -2.48 -23.54 -0.39
N GLU A 105 -1.53 -22.71 -0.84
CA GLU A 105 -1.36 -21.36 -0.32
C GLU A 105 -2.59 -20.48 -0.54
N VAL A 106 -3.20 -20.51 -1.74
CA VAL A 106 -4.41 -19.72 -2.01
C VAL A 106 -5.55 -20.14 -1.09
N ALA A 107 -5.74 -21.44 -0.88
CA ALA A 107 -6.75 -21.95 0.04
C ALA A 107 -6.49 -21.48 1.48
N ALA A 108 -5.25 -21.54 1.95
CA ALA A 108 -4.86 -21.09 3.28
C ALA A 108 -5.05 -19.58 3.47
N VAL A 109 -4.63 -18.78 2.48
CA VAL A 109 -4.81 -17.33 2.48
C VAL A 109 -6.28 -16.95 2.42
N ALA A 110 -7.09 -17.62 1.61
CA ALA A 110 -8.52 -17.36 1.53
C ALA A 110 -9.24 -17.67 2.85
N ALA A 111 -8.89 -18.78 3.49
CA ALA A 111 -9.47 -19.18 4.78
C ALA A 111 -9.10 -18.23 5.93
N ASN A 112 -7.94 -17.59 5.86
CA ASN A 112 -7.42 -16.71 6.92
C ASN A 112 -7.32 -15.23 6.49
N LEU A 113 -8.07 -14.84 5.45
CA LEU A 113 -7.83 -13.59 4.73
C LEU A 113 -7.84 -12.36 5.64
N SER A 114 -8.84 -12.23 6.53
CA SER A 114 -8.96 -11.07 7.42
C SER A 114 -7.78 -10.93 8.38
N ASP A 115 -7.48 -11.98 9.15
CA ASP A 115 -6.41 -11.97 10.16
C ASP A 115 -5.03 -11.77 9.50
N TRP A 116 -4.75 -12.54 8.44
CA TRP A 116 -3.45 -12.46 7.77
C TRP A 116 -3.26 -11.15 7.02
N THR A 117 -4.33 -10.52 6.54
CA THR A 117 -4.25 -9.18 5.94
C THR A 117 -3.77 -8.15 6.95
N VAL A 118 -4.34 -8.14 8.16
CA VAL A 118 -3.92 -7.24 9.24
C VAL A 118 -2.46 -7.47 9.62
N LYS A 119 -2.05 -8.74 9.77
CA LYS A 119 -0.65 -9.10 10.04
C LYS A 119 0.29 -8.69 8.91
N GLY A 120 -0.14 -8.85 7.66
CA GLY A 120 0.62 -8.47 6.47
C GLY A 120 0.80 -6.97 6.34
N ASP A 121 -0.26 -6.20 6.57
CA ASP A 121 -0.21 -4.74 6.57
C ASP A 121 0.70 -4.21 7.69
N THR A 122 0.65 -4.83 8.87
CA THR A 122 1.54 -4.52 9.99
C THR A 122 3.01 -4.79 9.62
N PHE A 123 3.29 -5.96 9.06
CA PHE A 123 4.63 -6.33 8.59
C PHE A 123 5.17 -5.36 7.52
N LEU A 124 4.33 -4.96 6.56
CA LEU A 124 4.68 -3.98 5.53
C LEU A 124 4.95 -2.59 6.13
N LEU A 125 4.18 -2.18 7.15
CA LEU A 125 4.39 -0.92 7.85
C LEU A 125 5.72 -0.91 8.61
N GLU A 126 6.03 -1.97 9.37
CA GLU A 126 7.28 -2.12 10.10
C GLU A 126 8.49 -2.14 9.17
N ARG A 127 8.40 -2.87 8.06
CA ARG A 127 9.43 -2.84 7.01
C ARG A 127 9.62 -1.42 6.48
N ALA A 128 8.54 -0.72 6.15
CA ALA A 128 8.62 0.65 5.66
C ALA A 128 9.22 1.62 6.71
N ARG A 129 8.95 1.42 8.00
CA ARG A 129 9.59 2.19 9.08
C ARG A 129 11.11 1.95 9.11
N ARG A 130 11.55 0.69 9.04
CA ARG A 130 12.97 0.33 9.01
C ARG A 130 13.69 0.90 7.77
N ASP A 131 13.09 0.74 6.59
CA ASP A 131 13.66 1.25 5.35
C ASP A 131 13.79 2.78 5.41
N TYR A 132 12.75 3.48 5.90
CA TYR A 132 12.78 4.93 6.07
C TYR A 132 13.85 5.40 7.07
N ALA A 133 13.99 4.71 8.22
CA ALA A 133 15.03 5.01 9.20
C ALA A 133 16.44 4.80 8.61
N SER A 134 16.63 3.72 7.86
CA SER A 134 17.88 3.41 7.16
C SER A 134 18.23 4.50 6.13
N GLU A 135 17.27 4.89 5.28
CA GLU A 135 17.46 5.96 4.28
C GLU A 135 17.85 7.29 4.94
N ASN A 136 17.16 7.67 6.02
CA ASN A 136 17.48 8.89 6.77
C ASN A 136 18.91 8.84 7.36
N ALA A 137 19.31 7.69 7.93
CA ALA A 137 20.65 7.51 8.47
C ALA A 137 21.73 7.55 7.38
N SER A 138 21.50 6.88 6.25
CA SER A 138 22.39 6.92 5.09
C SER A 138 22.53 8.34 4.53
N PHE A 139 21.44 9.09 4.45
CA PHE A 139 21.48 10.47 3.97
C PHE A 139 22.21 11.40 4.95
N ALA A 140 22.01 11.24 6.26
CA ALA A 140 22.74 11.99 7.28
C ALA A 140 24.25 11.67 7.27
N ALA A 141 24.63 10.42 7.03
CA ALA A 141 26.03 10.04 6.81
C ALA A 141 26.61 10.72 5.56
N TRP A 142 25.91 10.62 4.43
CA TRP A 142 26.32 11.25 3.18
C TRP A 142 26.52 12.77 3.33
N GLN A 143 25.62 13.46 4.03
CA GLN A 143 25.74 14.91 4.30
C GLN A 143 27.00 15.27 5.08
N ARG A 144 27.38 14.46 6.08
CA ARG A 144 28.60 14.69 6.88
C ARG A 144 29.87 14.47 6.05
N GLU A 145 29.83 13.52 5.12
CA GLU A 145 30.95 13.18 4.24
C GLU A 145 31.14 14.16 3.09
N HIS A 146 30.09 14.90 2.70
CA HIS A 146 30.08 15.78 1.52
C HIS A 146 29.59 17.20 1.85
N PRO A 147 30.24 17.93 2.79
CA PRO A 147 29.83 19.28 3.19
C PRO A 147 29.87 20.29 2.04
N GLU A 148 30.74 20.10 1.05
CA GLU A 148 30.86 20.93 -0.15
C GLU A 148 29.65 20.82 -1.09
N HIS A 149 28.84 19.77 -0.96
CA HIS A 149 27.69 19.51 -1.82
C HIS A 149 26.41 20.26 -1.39
N GLU A 150 26.49 21.26 -0.51
CA GLU A 150 25.34 22.06 -0.03
C GLU A 150 24.49 22.75 -1.12
N THR A 151 24.95 22.79 -2.37
CA THR A 151 24.18 23.30 -3.51
C THR A 151 22.80 22.63 -3.66
N TRP A 152 22.63 21.39 -3.19
CA TRP A 152 21.32 20.72 -3.21
C TRP A 152 20.27 21.47 -2.35
N ARG A 153 20.68 22.12 -1.26
CA ARG A 153 19.79 22.82 -0.33
C ARG A 153 19.10 24.00 -1.00
N LYS A 154 19.79 24.70 -1.91
CA LYS A 154 19.28 25.88 -2.63
C LYS A 154 18.30 25.53 -3.76
N LYS A 155 18.18 24.26 -4.16
CA LYS A 155 17.27 23.83 -5.23
C LYS A 155 15.80 23.95 -4.79
N PRO A 156 14.83 23.95 -5.70
CA PRO A 156 13.43 23.84 -5.34
C PRO A 156 13.13 22.52 -4.61
N PRO A 157 12.13 22.49 -3.70
CA PRO A 157 11.68 21.28 -3.04
C PRO A 157 11.31 20.19 -4.04
N THR A 158 11.56 18.93 -3.66
CA THR A 158 11.12 17.80 -4.49
C THR A 158 9.60 17.62 -4.36
N ARG A 159 9.00 16.96 -5.35
CA ARG A 159 7.57 16.58 -5.28
C ARG A 159 7.26 15.74 -4.04
N GLY A 160 8.20 14.88 -3.62
CA GLY A 160 8.08 14.08 -2.41
C GLY A 160 8.04 14.94 -1.15
N GLN A 161 8.93 15.93 -1.04
CA GLN A 161 8.93 16.86 0.10
C GLN A 161 7.62 17.67 0.17
N GLY A 162 7.15 18.22 -0.96
CA GLY A 162 5.87 18.95 -0.99
C GLY A 162 4.67 18.08 -0.58
N PHE A 163 4.66 16.81 -1.00
CA PHE A 163 3.65 15.85 -0.56
C PHE A 163 3.74 15.56 0.94
N LEU A 164 4.94 15.35 1.49
CA LEU A 164 5.13 15.13 2.92
C LEU A 164 4.68 16.34 3.74
N ILE A 165 5.04 17.55 3.32
CA ILE A 165 4.58 18.78 3.97
C ILE A 165 3.06 18.83 4.03
N THR A 166 2.39 18.56 2.92
CA THR A 166 0.91 18.53 2.86
C THR A 166 0.31 17.47 3.82
N ARG A 167 0.99 16.33 3.98
CA ARG A 167 0.56 15.27 4.90
C ARG A 167 0.78 15.67 6.36
N ILE A 168 1.91 16.30 6.66
CA ILE A 168 2.24 16.79 8.01
C ILE A 168 1.27 17.89 8.42
N THR A 169 1.02 18.87 7.54
CA THR A 169 0.08 19.98 7.83
C THR A 169 -1.31 19.46 8.11
N ALA A 170 -1.78 18.46 7.34
CA ALA A 170 -3.08 17.84 7.57
C ALA A 170 -3.13 17.00 8.85
N ALA A 171 -2.02 16.35 9.24
CA ALA A 171 -1.98 15.49 10.42
C ALA A 171 -1.80 16.28 11.74
N GLN A 172 -1.11 17.41 11.69
CA GLN A 172 -0.74 18.20 12.87
C GLN A 172 -1.49 19.54 12.97
N ASP A 173 -2.37 19.84 12.00
CA ASP A 173 -3.12 21.10 11.90
C ASP A 173 -2.21 22.35 11.96
N VAL A 174 -1.12 22.32 11.18
CA VAL A 174 -0.15 23.42 11.06
C VAL A 174 -0.20 24.05 9.68
N GLU A 175 0.07 25.35 9.58
CA GLU A 175 0.07 26.03 8.29
C GLU A 175 1.23 25.56 7.37
N PRO A 176 0.96 25.31 6.08
CA PRO A 176 2.00 24.99 5.12
C PRO A 176 2.89 26.22 4.87
N PRO A 177 4.23 26.06 4.81
CA PRO A 177 5.08 27.20 4.51
C PRO A 177 4.91 27.64 3.05
N VAL A 178 4.83 28.96 2.83
CA VAL A 178 4.44 29.55 1.53
C VAL A 178 5.54 29.41 0.47
N ARG A 179 6.81 29.60 0.86
CA ARG A 179 7.97 29.47 -0.03
C ARG A 179 9.12 28.87 0.77
N MET A 180 9.75 27.86 0.19
CA MET A 180 10.91 27.19 0.77
C MET A 180 11.82 26.67 -0.34
N ASN A 181 13.12 26.62 -0.07
CA ASN A 181 14.07 25.82 -0.83
C ASN A 181 14.09 24.37 -0.31
N ARG A 182 14.84 23.50 -0.99
CA ARG A 182 14.91 22.05 -0.69
C ARG A 182 15.50 21.75 0.68
N GLY A 183 16.47 22.55 1.13
CA GLY A 183 17.07 22.43 2.46
C GLY A 183 16.09 22.85 3.55
N GLU A 184 15.43 23.99 3.39
CA GLU A 184 14.38 24.46 4.29
C GLU A 184 13.21 23.46 4.38
N ALA A 185 12.82 22.86 3.24
CA ALA A 185 11.82 21.81 3.20
C ALA A 185 12.26 20.58 3.99
N HIS A 186 13.51 20.14 3.80
CA HIS A 186 14.09 19.01 4.53
C HIS A 186 14.09 19.26 6.04
N ASP A 187 14.57 20.42 6.48
CA ASP A 187 14.67 20.76 7.90
C ASP A 187 13.30 21.00 8.54
N TRP A 188 12.35 21.55 7.78
CA TRP A 188 10.97 21.70 8.23
C TRP A 188 10.31 20.34 8.44
N ILE A 189 10.47 19.41 7.50
CA ILE A 189 9.96 18.03 7.62
C ILE A 189 10.58 17.33 8.84
N ALA A 190 11.90 17.44 9.03
CA ALA A 190 12.59 16.83 10.16
C ALA A 190 12.08 17.37 11.51
N ARG A 191 11.87 18.69 11.62
CA ARG A 191 11.34 19.33 12.84
C ARG A 191 9.92 18.90 13.21
N HIS A 192 9.12 18.47 12.23
CA HIS A 192 7.75 18.00 12.44
C HIS A 192 7.65 16.46 12.51
N GLY A 193 8.77 15.77 12.78
CA GLY A 193 8.78 14.32 12.99
C GLY A 193 8.78 13.48 11.71
N GLY A 194 9.02 14.08 10.54
CA GLY A 194 9.14 13.33 9.29
C GLY A 194 7.80 12.87 8.73
N ASN A 195 7.75 11.66 8.16
CA ASN A 195 6.54 11.12 7.54
C ASN A 195 5.52 10.69 8.61
N PRO A 196 4.33 11.33 8.70
CA PRO A 196 3.35 11.01 9.75
C PRO A 196 2.84 9.57 9.71
N ARG A 197 2.84 8.92 8.54
CA ARG A 197 2.45 7.51 8.41
C ARG A 197 3.42 6.56 9.12
N LEU A 198 4.68 6.97 9.21
CA LEU A 198 5.78 6.17 9.75
C LEU A 198 6.24 6.67 11.12
N ALA A 199 5.64 7.75 11.63
CA ALA A 199 5.84 8.16 13.00
C ALA A 199 5.49 6.97 13.90
N ASP A 200 6.32 6.75 14.92
CA ASP A 200 5.99 5.78 15.96
C ASP A 200 4.69 6.26 16.61
N GLU A 201 3.58 5.60 16.29
CA GLU A 201 2.46 5.62 17.20
C GLU A 201 3.01 5.06 18.51
N VAL A 202 3.11 5.92 19.52
CA VAL A 202 3.14 5.45 20.90
C VAL A 202 1.76 4.83 21.14
N LEU A 203 1.59 3.59 20.67
CA LEU A 203 0.50 2.73 21.10
C LEU A 203 0.77 2.43 22.58
N PRO A 204 -0.22 2.58 23.47
CA PRO A 204 -0.07 2.16 24.85
C PRO A 204 0.26 0.66 24.85
N SER A 205 1.31 0.31 25.59
CA SER A 205 1.90 -1.03 25.69
C SER A 205 0.85 -2.14 25.61
N ALA A 206 0.73 -2.75 24.42
CA ALA A 206 0.09 -4.04 24.29
C ALA A 206 1.09 -5.07 24.82
N THR A 207 0.76 -5.59 26.00
CA THR A 207 1.24 -6.81 26.62
C THR A 207 1.96 -7.73 25.64
N SER A 208 3.26 -7.93 25.92
CA SER A 208 4.10 -8.95 25.28
C SER A 208 3.37 -10.28 25.21
N LEU A 209 2.92 -10.67 24.01
CA LEU A 209 2.53 -12.04 23.71
C LEU A 209 3.82 -12.82 23.45
N ASN A 210 4.48 -13.23 24.51
CA ASN A 210 5.42 -14.35 24.49
C ASN A 210 4.66 -15.58 24.98
N PRO A 211 4.33 -16.55 24.11
CA PRO A 211 3.80 -17.84 24.52
C PRO A 211 4.96 -18.83 24.64
N THR A 212 5.78 -18.71 25.68
CA THR A 212 6.73 -19.74 26.09
C THR A 212 7.19 -19.48 27.52
N ASP A 213 6.43 -20.03 28.46
CA ASP A 213 6.95 -20.76 29.63
C ASP A 213 5.76 -21.31 30.43
N GLN A 214 5.15 -22.36 29.88
CA GLN A 214 4.54 -23.41 30.68
C GLN A 214 5.44 -24.62 30.52
N ASN A 215 6.29 -24.85 31.51
CA ASN A 215 6.65 -26.20 31.91
C ASN A 215 6.30 -26.32 33.38
N ASP A 216 5.30 -27.17 33.60
CA ASP A 216 5.01 -27.80 34.87
C ASP A 216 6.25 -28.53 35.38
N ASP A 217 6.64 -28.28 36.62
CA ASP A 217 7.28 -29.30 37.44
C ASP A 217 6.54 -29.35 38.78
N ASP A 218 5.59 -30.29 38.81
CA ASP A 218 5.02 -30.89 39.99
C ASP A 218 6.11 -31.67 40.73
N ALA A 219 6.54 -31.14 41.88
CA ALA A 219 7.12 -31.95 42.94
C ALA A 219 6.84 -31.29 44.28
N GLY A 220 5.64 -31.55 44.80
CA GLY A 220 5.35 -31.33 46.21
C GLY A 220 6.28 -32.16 47.11
N ALA A 221 7.00 -31.48 48.00
CA ALA A 221 7.46 -32.07 49.25
C ALA A 221 7.52 -30.95 50.33
N PRO A 222 6.93 -31.16 51.51
CA PRO A 222 6.73 -30.12 52.51
C PRO A 222 7.94 -29.89 53.42
N VAL A 223 7.95 -28.66 53.94
CA VAL A 223 8.86 -28.06 54.92
C VAL A 223 8.98 -28.87 56.21
N LEU A 224 10.22 -29.18 56.58
CA LEU A 224 10.74 -29.38 57.94
C LEU A 224 12.08 -28.61 57.93
N GLY A 225 12.31 -27.53 58.65
CA GLY A 225 12.26 -27.39 60.11
C GLY A 225 13.70 -27.51 60.66
N GLU A 226 14.08 -26.60 61.56
CA GLU A 226 15.35 -26.50 62.33
C GLU A 226 16.48 -25.70 61.64
N GLU A 227 16.79 -24.47 62.09
CA GLU A 227 17.47 -24.02 63.32
C GLU A 227 19.01 -23.89 63.16
N THR A 228 19.47 -22.65 63.32
CA THR A 228 20.74 -22.21 63.96
C THR A 228 22.07 -22.85 63.54
N VAL A 229 22.96 -22.06 62.91
CA VAL A 229 24.08 -21.26 63.48
C VAL A 229 24.91 -20.72 62.32
#